data_AF-A0A094KS73-F1
#
_entry.id   AF-A0A094KS73-F1
#
_cell.length_a   1.000
_cell.length_b   1.000
_cell.length_c   1.000
_cell.angle_alpha   90.00
_cell.angle_beta   90.00
_cell.angle_gamma   90.00
#
_symmetry.space_group_name_H-M   'P 1'
#
loop_
_entity.id
_entity.type
_entity.pdbx_description
1 polymer ?
#
loop_
_entity_poly.entity_id
_entity_poly.type
_entity_poly.pdbx_seq_one_letter_code
_entity_poly.pdbx_strand_id
1 'polypeptide(L)'
;MNLILLCVFLPLVTVAWGQYGDYYYGPYNYGDNDEWVNVYRQGFNFQCPHGQVIVAVRSVFNKKEGSDRLWNYACMPAAQSLGEPTECWWEEINRAGTEWYQTCSNNGLVAGFQSQYFPSVLDREWQFYCCRYSRRCPYSCW
;
A
#
# COMPACT_ATOMS: atom_id res chain seq x y z
N MET A 1 7.91 -11.57 49.79
CA MET A 1 7.51 -11.56 48.37
C MET A 1 8.63 -10.87 47.61
N ASN A 2 9.52 -11.65 46.99
CA ASN A 2 10.84 -11.18 46.54
C ASN A 2 10.74 -10.18 45.37
N LEU A 3 11.25 -8.95 45.56
CA LEU A 3 11.34 -7.91 44.52
C LEU A 3 11.99 -8.41 43.21
N ILE A 4 12.83 -9.44 43.29
CA ILE A 4 13.52 -10.06 42.16
C ILE A 4 12.52 -10.70 41.16
N LEU A 5 11.40 -11.26 41.64
CA LEU A 5 10.36 -11.82 40.77
C LEU A 5 9.58 -10.73 40.02
N LEU A 6 9.45 -9.51 40.57
CA LEU A 6 8.80 -8.41 39.84
C LEU A 6 9.67 -7.92 38.67
N CYS A 7 10.98 -7.80 38.87
CA CYS A 7 11.91 -7.28 37.85
C CYS A 7 12.11 -8.18 36.63
N VAL A 8 11.94 -9.51 36.77
CA VAL A 8 12.14 -10.46 35.67
C VAL A 8 10.88 -10.64 34.83
N PHE A 9 9.68 -10.51 35.43
CA PHE A 9 8.42 -10.72 34.72
C PHE A 9 7.87 -9.45 34.06
N LEU A 10 8.19 -8.25 34.56
CA LEU A 10 7.83 -6.98 33.91
C LEU A 10 8.29 -6.84 32.45
N PRO A 11 9.55 -7.17 32.07
CA PRO A 11 9.97 -7.08 30.67
C PRO A 11 9.34 -8.16 29.77
N LEU A 12 8.97 -9.32 30.33
CA LEU A 12 8.27 -10.37 29.56
C LEU A 12 6.85 -9.95 29.18
N VAL A 13 6.17 -9.21 30.07
CA VAL A 13 4.85 -8.65 29.78
C VAL A 13 4.96 -7.55 28.71
N THR A 14 5.93 -6.63 28.78
CA THR A 14 6.05 -5.60 27.74
C THR A 14 6.41 -6.16 26.36
N VAL A 15 7.24 -7.22 26.29
CA VAL A 15 7.56 -7.91 25.03
C VAL A 15 6.35 -8.66 24.48
N ALA A 16 5.58 -9.34 25.33
CA ALA A 16 4.37 -10.04 24.90
C ALA A 16 3.29 -9.07 24.38
N TRP A 17 3.14 -7.89 24.97
CA TRP A 17 2.19 -6.87 24.50
C TRP A 17 2.66 -6.19 23.20
N GLY A 18 3.97 -5.97 23.04
CA GLY A 18 4.54 -5.45 21.79
C GLY A 18 4.39 -6.41 20.60
N GLN A 19 4.42 -7.73 20.84
CA GLN A 19 4.20 -8.73 19.80
C GLN A 19 2.72 -9.08 19.57
N TYR A 20 1.87 -9.02 20.60
CA TYR A 20 0.44 -9.37 20.47
C TYR A 20 -0.40 -8.23 19.87
N GLY A 21 0.04 -6.97 20.02
CA GLY A 21 -0.66 -5.81 19.44
C GLY A 21 -0.70 -5.79 17.90
N ASP A 22 0.17 -6.54 17.23
CA ASP A 22 0.30 -6.56 15.77
C ASP A 22 -0.65 -7.58 15.08
N TYR A 23 -1.34 -8.42 15.86
CA TYR A 23 -2.17 -9.52 15.32
C TYR A 23 -3.66 -9.16 15.14
N TYR A 24 -4.10 -7.98 15.57
CA TYR A 24 -5.50 -7.55 15.45
C TYR A 24 -5.65 -6.51 14.34
N TYR A 25 -5.47 -6.94 13.08
CA TYR A 25 -5.82 -6.13 11.92
C TYR A 25 -7.35 -6.02 11.84
N GLY A 26 -7.88 -4.87 12.29
CA GLY A 26 -9.26 -4.47 12.06
C GLY A 26 -9.57 -4.30 10.56
N PRO A 27 -10.85 -4.03 10.20
CA PRO A 27 -11.24 -3.80 8.81
C PRO A 27 -10.36 -2.70 8.19
N TYR A 28 -9.76 -2.98 7.03
CA TYR A 28 -8.88 -2.06 6.33
C TYR A 28 -9.52 -0.67 6.24
N ASN A 29 -8.89 0.32 6.88
CA ASN A 29 -9.38 1.71 6.86
C ASN A 29 -8.99 2.31 5.51
N TYR A 30 -9.88 2.16 4.52
CA TYR A 30 -9.86 2.93 3.28
C TYR A 30 -9.97 4.40 3.67
N GLY A 31 -8.86 5.14 3.59
CA GLY A 31 -8.56 6.25 4.49
C GLY A 31 -9.72 7.17 4.83
N ASP A 32 -10.28 7.02 6.03
CA ASP A 32 -11.29 7.81 6.78
C ASP A 32 -12.54 8.31 6.04
N ASN A 33 -12.60 8.25 4.71
CA ASN A 33 -13.73 8.56 3.86
C ASN A 33 -13.74 7.46 2.77
N ASP A 34 -14.86 6.73 2.68
CA ASP A 34 -15.19 5.74 1.65
C ASP A 34 -15.27 6.35 0.22
N GLU A 35 -14.53 7.42 -0.04
CA GLU A 35 -14.59 8.25 -1.23
C GLU A 35 -13.69 7.69 -2.34
N TRP A 36 -14.20 7.72 -3.56
CA TRP A 36 -13.47 7.28 -4.75
C TRP A 36 -12.39 8.31 -5.09
N VAL A 37 -11.17 7.85 -5.40
CA VAL A 37 -10.07 8.75 -5.78
C VAL A 37 -10.25 9.36 -7.17
N ASN A 38 -11.23 8.87 -7.92
CA ASN A 38 -11.57 9.32 -9.26
C ASN A 38 -13.07 9.18 -9.53
N VAL A 39 -13.56 9.93 -10.51
CA VAL A 39 -14.79 9.62 -11.24
C VAL A 39 -14.47 8.82 -12.51
N TYR A 40 -15.49 8.28 -13.18
CA TYR A 40 -15.30 7.53 -14.42
C TYR A 40 -14.61 8.37 -15.50
N ARG A 41 -13.73 7.72 -16.26
CA ARG A 41 -12.91 8.28 -17.36
C ARG A 41 -11.97 9.41 -16.95
N GLN A 42 -11.90 9.74 -15.66
CA GLN A 42 -10.94 10.67 -15.09
C GLN A 42 -9.64 9.91 -14.75
N GLY A 43 -8.50 10.54 -15.04
CA GLY A 43 -7.20 10.13 -14.52
C GLY A 43 -7.01 10.57 -13.08
N PHE A 44 -6.16 9.89 -12.33
CA PHE A 44 -5.85 10.20 -10.93
C PHE A 44 -4.38 9.95 -10.60
N ASN A 45 -3.92 10.58 -9.53
CA ASN A 45 -2.63 10.30 -8.89
C ASN A 45 -2.88 10.20 -7.39
N PHE A 46 -2.74 8.99 -6.85
CA PHE A 46 -2.95 8.67 -5.46
C PHE A 46 -1.63 8.21 -4.84
N GLN A 47 -1.27 8.79 -3.69
CA GLN A 47 -0.11 8.40 -2.91
C GLN A 47 -0.51 8.29 -1.45
N CYS A 48 -0.05 7.25 -0.80
CA CYS A 48 -0.16 7.13 0.64
C CYS A 48 0.66 8.23 1.33
N PRO A 49 0.27 8.64 2.56
CA PRO A 49 1.11 9.50 3.38
C PRO A 49 2.52 8.93 3.56
N HIS A 50 3.49 9.80 3.82
CA HIS A 50 4.89 9.41 4.02
C HIS A 50 5.03 8.27 5.05
N GLY A 51 5.79 7.23 4.71
CA GLY A 51 6.02 6.05 5.56
C GLY A 51 4.87 5.03 5.57
N GLN A 52 3.81 5.25 4.80
CA GLN A 52 2.73 4.28 4.60
C GLN A 52 2.85 3.58 3.23
N VAL A 53 2.24 2.40 3.15
CA VAL A 53 2.19 1.57 1.94
C VAL A 53 0.74 1.18 1.64
N ILE A 54 0.48 0.78 0.41
CA ILE A 54 -0.83 0.26 0.00
C ILE A 54 -1.02 -1.12 0.63
N VAL A 55 -2.15 -1.32 1.29
CA VAL A 55 -2.53 -2.61 1.89
C VAL A 55 -3.83 -3.19 1.35
N ALA A 56 -4.67 -2.36 0.73
CA ALA A 56 -5.89 -2.82 0.09
C ALA A 56 -6.24 -1.95 -1.13
N VAL A 57 -6.86 -2.60 -2.12
CA VAL A 57 -7.38 -1.98 -3.33
C VAL A 57 -8.85 -2.36 -3.47
N ARG A 58 -9.70 -1.38 -3.77
CA ARG A 58 -11.12 -1.56 -4.04
C ARG A 58 -11.47 -0.92 -5.37
N SER A 59 -12.37 -1.54 -6.13
CA SER A 59 -12.90 -0.94 -7.35
C SER A 59 -14.36 -1.30 -7.62
N VAL A 60 -15.05 -0.44 -8.37
CA VAL A 60 -16.41 -0.69 -8.87
C VAL A 60 -16.46 -0.41 -10.37
N PHE A 61 -16.83 -1.44 -11.14
CA PHE A 61 -16.93 -1.39 -12.60
C PHE A 61 -18.30 -0.88 -13.08
N ASN A 62 -18.31 -0.13 -14.18
CA ASN A 62 -19.53 0.28 -14.86
C ASN A 62 -19.39 0.27 -16.39
N LYS A 63 -20.21 -0.57 -17.04
CA LYS A 63 -20.23 -0.71 -18.50
C LYS A 63 -20.69 0.55 -19.23
N LYS A 64 -21.69 1.27 -18.70
CA LYS A 64 -22.26 2.47 -19.35
C LYS A 64 -21.29 3.65 -19.32
N GLU A 65 -20.43 3.69 -18.31
CA GLU A 65 -19.46 4.75 -18.11
C GLU A 65 -18.13 4.50 -18.83
N GLY A 66 -18.18 3.84 -20.00
CA GLY A 66 -17.00 3.58 -20.83
C GLY A 66 -16.24 2.32 -20.41
N SER A 67 -16.95 1.34 -19.84
CA SER A 67 -16.34 0.11 -19.31
C SER A 67 -15.23 0.39 -18.29
N ASP A 68 -15.44 1.41 -17.47
CA ASP A 68 -14.42 1.94 -16.57
C ASP A 68 -14.71 1.62 -15.10
N ARG A 69 -13.74 1.90 -14.23
CA ARG A 69 -13.77 1.61 -12.79
C ARG A 69 -13.53 2.88 -11.97
N LEU A 70 -14.25 2.97 -10.85
CA LEU A 70 -13.87 3.83 -9.72
C LEU A 70 -12.87 3.07 -8.86
N TRP A 71 -11.90 3.79 -8.29
CA TRP A 71 -10.82 3.23 -7.50
C TRP A 71 -10.76 3.84 -6.12
N ASN A 72 -10.39 3.02 -5.14
CA ASN A 72 -10.16 3.43 -3.77
C ASN A 72 -9.08 2.53 -3.15
N TYR A 73 -8.25 3.13 -2.31
CA TYR A 73 -7.02 2.52 -1.81
C TYR A 73 -6.92 2.73 -0.30
N ALA A 74 -6.49 1.69 0.42
CA ALA A 74 -6.19 1.78 1.84
C ALA A 74 -4.68 1.83 2.06
N CYS A 75 -4.25 2.72 2.93
CA CYS A 75 -2.87 2.90 3.33
C CYS A 75 -2.70 2.51 4.79
N MET A 76 -1.58 1.88 5.13
CA MET A 76 -1.18 1.66 6.51
C MET A 76 0.32 1.92 6.67
N PRO A 77 0.76 2.33 7.87
CA PRO A 77 2.19 2.44 8.17
C PRO A 77 2.94 1.18 7.78
N ALA A 78 4.08 1.35 7.11
CA ALA A 78 4.97 0.23 6.85
C ALA A 78 5.42 -0.40 8.18
N ALA A 79 5.63 -1.72 8.18
CA ALA A 79 6.07 -2.44 9.38
C ALA A 79 7.31 -1.78 9.99
N GLN A 80 7.31 -1.53 11.30
CA GLN A 80 8.38 -0.78 11.97
C GLN A 80 9.79 -1.35 11.74
N SER A 81 9.88 -2.67 11.51
CA SER A 81 11.13 -3.37 11.17
C SER A 81 11.77 -2.93 9.84
N LEU A 82 11.00 -2.33 8.92
CA LEU A 82 11.48 -1.81 7.64
C LEU A 82 12.20 -0.45 7.81
N GLY A 83 11.90 0.28 8.89
CA GLY A 83 12.39 1.64 9.12
C GLY A 83 11.65 2.69 8.29
N GLU A 84 12.33 3.79 8.00
CA GLU A 84 11.80 4.88 7.17
C GLU A 84 12.08 4.63 5.69
N PRO A 85 11.21 5.13 4.78
CA PRO A 85 11.48 5.09 3.35
C PRO A 85 12.73 5.94 3.05
N THR A 86 13.65 5.39 2.26
CA THR A 86 14.90 6.08 1.89
C THR A 86 14.86 6.68 0.50
N GLU A 87 14.06 6.09 -0.40
CA GLU A 87 13.98 6.48 -1.79
C GLU A 87 12.63 6.05 -2.34
N CYS A 88 11.99 6.89 -3.15
CA CYS A 88 10.75 6.55 -3.82
C CYS A 88 10.80 7.02 -5.27
N TRP A 89 10.17 6.26 -6.16
CA TRP A 89 10.17 6.51 -7.60
C TRP A 89 8.88 6.00 -8.23
N TRP A 90 8.61 6.48 -9.44
CA TRP A 90 7.55 5.94 -10.28
C TRP A 90 8.14 4.87 -11.21
N GLU A 91 7.48 3.73 -11.28
CA GLU A 91 7.78 2.69 -12.28
C GLU A 91 7.37 3.14 -13.68
N GLU A 92 7.70 2.35 -14.71
CA GLU A 92 7.24 2.60 -16.08
C GLU A 92 5.72 2.44 -16.21
N ILE A 93 5.14 3.19 -17.15
CA ILE A 93 3.71 3.12 -17.44
C ILE A 93 3.41 1.94 -18.36
N ASN A 94 2.35 1.17 -18.07
CA ASN A 94 1.91 0.12 -18.99
C ASN A 94 1.16 0.71 -20.21
N ARG A 95 0.96 -0.14 -21.22
CA ARG A 95 0.12 0.19 -22.38
C ARG A 95 -1.33 -0.25 -22.15
N ALA A 96 -2.29 0.64 -22.43
CA ALA A 96 -3.71 0.32 -22.38
C ALA A 96 -4.10 -0.77 -23.40
N GLY A 97 -5.07 -1.62 -23.03
CA GLY A 97 -5.57 -2.71 -23.87
C GLY A 97 -4.69 -3.95 -23.90
N THR A 98 -3.66 -4.03 -23.07
CA THR A 98 -2.78 -5.21 -22.92
C THR A 98 -2.72 -5.65 -21.47
N GLU A 99 -2.58 -6.97 -21.26
CA GLU A 99 -2.30 -7.52 -19.93
C GLU A 99 -0.97 -7.00 -19.39
N TRP A 100 -0.90 -6.78 -18.08
CA TRP A 100 0.31 -6.30 -17.41
C TRP A 100 0.45 -6.95 -16.03
N TYR A 101 1.70 -7.03 -15.58
CA TYR A 101 2.05 -7.28 -14.20
C TYR A 101 3.17 -6.30 -13.82
N GLN A 102 3.19 -5.85 -12.58
CA GLN A 102 4.24 -4.97 -12.08
C GLN A 102 4.75 -5.47 -10.74
N THR A 103 6.06 -5.58 -10.62
CA THR A 103 6.78 -5.71 -9.36
C THR A 103 7.65 -4.48 -9.23
N CYS A 104 7.64 -3.81 -8.08
CA CYS A 104 8.57 -2.71 -7.86
C CYS A 104 10.00 -3.20 -8.08
N SER A 105 10.83 -2.36 -8.70
CA SER A 105 12.27 -2.59 -8.76
C SER A 105 12.90 -2.39 -7.37
N ASN A 106 14.19 -2.69 -7.21
CA ASN A 106 14.98 -2.36 -6.02
C ASN A 106 14.37 -2.72 -4.66
N ASN A 107 13.59 -3.82 -4.61
CA ASN A 107 12.90 -4.29 -3.42
C ASN A 107 11.95 -3.24 -2.79
N GLY A 108 11.37 -2.37 -3.63
CA GLY A 108 10.42 -1.35 -3.23
C GLY A 108 9.03 -1.90 -2.89
N LEU A 109 8.30 -1.17 -2.04
CA LEU A 109 6.90 -1.45 -1.73
C LEU A 109 6.01 -0.42 -2.43
N VAL A 110 4.85 -0.86 -2.92
CA VAL A 110 3.88 0.03 -3.56
C VAL A 110 3.29 0.98 -2.51
N ALA A 111 3.47 2.28 -2.73
CA ALA A 111 2.98 3.36 -1.88
C ALA A 111 2.00 4.28 -2.63
N GLY A 112 1.70 4.02 -3.90
CA GLY A 112 0.74 4.81 -4.66
C GLY A 112 0.50 4.30 -6.07
N PHE A 113 -0.50 4.87 -6.72
CA PHE A 113 -0.90 4.56 -8.09
C PHE A 113 -1.23 5.84 -8.84
N GLN A 114 -0.84 5.89 -10.10
CA GLN A 114 -1.30 6.87 -11.06
C GLN A 114 -1.95 6.12 -12.21
N SER A 115 -3.07 6.65 -12.71
CA SER A 115 -3.75 6.05 -13.85
C SER A 115 -4.42 7.09 -14.73
N GLN A 116 -4.41 6.83 -16.02
CA GLN A 116 -5.07 7.63 -17.05
C GLN A 116 -6.03 6.73 -17.84
N TYR A 117 -7.26 7.21 -18.07
CA TYR A 117 -8.21 6.50 -18.94
C TYR A 117 -7.86 6.72 -20.41
N PHE A 118 -7.87 5.66 -21.21
CA PHE A 118 -7.50 5.64 -22.62
C PHE A 118 -8.73 5.29 -23.49
N PRO A 119 -9.41 6.29 -24.08
CA PRO A 119 -10.73 6.09 -24.69
C PRO A 119 -10.76 5.17 -25.91
N SER A 120 -9.64 5.03 -26.65
CA SER A 120 -9.63 4.29 -27.92
C SER A 120 -9.80 2.78 -27.75
N VAL A 121 -9.44 2.24 -26.58
CA VAL A 121 -9.60 0.81 -26.24
C VAL A 121 -10.43 0.58 -24.97
N LEU A 122 -11.02 1.65 -24.41
CA LEU A 122 -11.86 1.64 -23.20
C LEU A 122 -11.16 0.97 -22.00
N ASP A 123 -9.89 1.35 -21.78
CA ASP A 123 -9.04 0.78 -20.72
C ASP A 123 -8.20 1.88 -20.05
N ARG A 124 -7.35 1.50 -19.08
CA ARG A 124 -6.48 2.42 -18.34
C ARG A 124 -5.01 2.08 -18.52
N GLU A 125 -4.21 3.14 -18.56
CA GLU A 125 -2.78 3.08 -18.32
C GLU A 125 -2.52 3.28 -16.82
N TRP A 126 -1.46 2.67 -16.31
CA TRP A 126 -1.14 2.47 -14.92
C TRP A 126 0.34 2.70 -14.69
N GLN A 127 0.64 3.44 -13.64
CA GLN A 127 1.98 3.69 -13.14
C GLN A 127 1.97 3.51 -11.62
N PHE A 128 3.04 2.94 -11.08
CA PHE A 128 3.12 2.54 -9.67
C PHE A 128 4.16 3.38 -8.97
N TYR A 129 3.79 3.96 -7.82
CA TYR A 129 4.74 4.65 -6.96
C TYR A 129 5.31 3.66 -5.96
N CYS A 130 6.61 3.44 -6.03
CA CYS A 130 7.34 2.48 -5.22
C CYS A 130 8.28 3.21 -4.25
N CYS A 131 8.38 2.71 -3.03
CA CYS A 131 9.29 3.22 -2.01
C CYS A 131 10.18 2.11 -1.45
N ARG A 132 11.49 2.34 -1.42
CA ARG A 132 12.47 1.45 -0.81
C ARG A 132 12.65 1.77 0.66
N TYR A 133 12.83 0.71 1.44
CA TYR A 133 13.13 0.76 2.87
C TYR A 133 14.50 0.12 3.12
N SER A 134 15.34 0.74 3.95
CA SER A 134 16.76 0.38 4.05
C SER A 134 17.08 -0.65 5.13
N ARG A 135 16.21 -0.84 6.14
CA ARG A 135 16.56 -1.71 7.28
C ARG A 135 16.34 -3.18 7.01
N ARG A 136 15.47 -3.52 6.05
CA ARG A 136 15.17 -4.91 5.73
C ARG A 136 14.68 -5.01 4.28
N CYS A 137 15.08 -6.09 3.64
CA CYS A 137 14.66 -6.44 2.30
C CYS A 137 13.28 -7.15 2.35
N PRO A 138 12.24 -6.64 1.66
CA PRO A 138 10.90 -7.22 1.74
C PRO A 138 10.69 -8.49 0.88
N TYR A 139 11.36 -8.61 -0.26
CA TYR A 139 11.29 -9.79 -1.14
C TYR A 139 12.60 -9.99 -1.91
N SER A 140 12.83 -11.21 -2.40
CA SER A 140 13.99 -11.58 -3.25
C SER A 140 15.35 -11.22 -2.64
N CYS A 141 15.51 -11.47 -1.35
CA CYS A 141 16.75 -11.22 -0.61
C CYS A 141 17.70 -12.41 -0.76
N TRP A 142 18.95 -12.14 -1.13
CA TRP A 142 20.03 -13.11 -1.25
C TRP A 142 21.09 -12.86 -0.19
#